data_AF-A0A9Q0QW61-F1
#
_entry.id   AF-A0A9Q0QW61-F1
#
_cell.length_a   1.000
_cell.length_b   1.000
_cell.length_c   1.000
_cell.angle_alpha   90.00
_cell.angle_beta   90.00
_cell.angle_gamma   90.00
#
_symmetry.space_group_name_H-M   'P 1'
#
loop_
_entity.id
_entity.type
_entity.pdbx_description
1 polymer ?
#
loop_
_entity_poly.entity_id
_entity_poly.type
_entity_poly.pdbx_seq_one_letter_code
_entity_poly.pdbx_strand_id
1 'polypeptide(L)'
;MGRGKHRWKILFYRSQSALKSESKQPPKEFVCPISGSLMADPVIVASGHTLERICVEVCKDLGFTPILPDESKPNFSTVIPNVAIKSTILNWCRANGVERPKPPELSSVQKLACALMPPEKLTFKCKMEEEESEEEKISVSVEKEELLKGVAENPPVKFSYAATELNRRPTHFYTSSDESVITAIPTTPLPFATRPSCYSSSSSSDNVTDESLNPVSPEEEEIVVKLKSLQVFDQEETVISLRKITRTNPDMRVPLCSNRLLSVLKSLLISRYSVIQINAVASLVNLSLEKINKVKIVRAGIVPPLIDVLKGGFPEAQEHAAGALFSLALDDDNKMAIGVLGALPPLLHILRSESERARHDSALALYHLSLVQSNRSKLVKLGSVPTLLAMVKGGDLASRVLLILCNLAACAEGRTTLLDANAVECFVGMLRKKELDSETTRENCVGALYALSQGSLRFKVLAKEAGAAEVLREVEERGSERAREKAKRILQMMRGTGRYHEDEGEEVDWESMLDSGVLSQTRPRLSQNESVANST
;
A
#
# COMPACT_ATOMS: atom_id res chain seq x y z
N MET A 1 49.81 -31.24 45.20
CA MET A 1 49.56 -30.02 44.39
C MET A 1 48.06 -29.95 44.09
N GLY A 2 47.38 -28.80 44.00
CA GLY A 2 47.79 -27.45 44.38
C GLY A 2 47.08 -26.35 43.58
N ARG A 3 46.06 -25.70 44.18
CA ARG A 3 45.30 -24.53 43.65
C ARG A 3 44.39 -24.85 42.44
N GLY A 4 43.22 -24.22 42.26
CA GLY A 4 42.48 -23.31 43.15
C GLY A 4 40.99 -23.23 42.76
N LYS A 5 40.08 -23.21 43.75
CA LYS A 5 38.62 -23.11 43.52
C LYS A 5 38.15 -21.67 43.69
N HIS A 6 37.74 -21.01 42.61
CA HIS A 6 37.07 -19.69 42.68
C HIS A 6 35.57 -19.82 42.41
N ARG A 7 34.82 -20.15 43.47
CA ARG A 7 33.35 -20.03 43.47
C ARG A 7 32.98 -18.55 43.65
N TRP A 8 32.55 -17.88 42.59
CA TRP A 8 32.03 -16.52 42.68
C TRP A 8 30.69 -16.53 43.45
N LYS A 9 30.71 -16.04 44.69
CA LYS A 9 29.49 -15.74 45.44
C LYS A 9 28.97 -14.37 45.01
N ILE A 10 27.88 -14.33 44.25
CA ILE A 10 27.17 -13.07 43.98
C ILE A 10 26.38 -12.71 45.24
N LEU A 11 26.81 -11.65 45.93
CA LEU A 11 26.10 -11.06 47.06
C LEU A 11 25.22 -9.92 46.52
N PHE A 12 23.92 -9.95 46.81
CA PHE A 12 22.99 -8.87 46.46
C PHE A 12 23.18 -7.67 47.39
N TYR A 13 24.15 -6.81 47.10
CA TYR A 13 24.26 -5.50 47.75
C TYR A 13 23.28 -4.51 47.12
N ARG A 14 22.13 -4.31 47.77
CA ARG A 14 21.13 -3.29 47.41
C ARG A 14 21.64 -1.91 47.83
N SER A 15 22.37 -1.23 46.95
CA SER A 15 22.72 0.18 47.13
C SER A 15 21.65 1.09 46.52
N GLN A 16 20.97 1.89 47.35
CA GLN A 16 20.27 3.09 46.89
C GLN A 16 21.25 4.27 47.01
N SER A 17 21.68 4.82 45.87
CA SER A 17 22.46 6.06 45.80
C SER A 17 21.66 7.13 45.07
N ALA A 18 21.57 8.32 45.65
CA ALA A 18 20.66 9.38 45.23
C ALA A 18 21.06 10.09 43.93
N LEU A 19 20.13 10.92 43.45
CA LEU A 19 20.24 11.80 42.29
C LEU A 19 21.57 12.57 42.21
N LYS A 20 22.22 12.50 41.04
CA LYS A 20 23.04 13.59 40.48
C LYS A 20 22.71 13.76 39.01
N SER A 21 22.31 14.96 38.63
CA SER A 21 21.99 15.34 37.24
C SER A 21 23.25 15.81 36.52
N GLU A 22 24.03 14.87 36.00
CA GLU A 22 25.07 15.16 35.00
C GLU A 22 24.45 15.12 33.60
N SER A 23 24.67 16.17 32.81
CA SER A 23 24.17 16.31 31.44
C SER A 23 24.94 15.40 30.47
N LYS A 24 24.63 14.11 30.53
CA LYS A 24 25.24 13.07 29.70
C LYS A 24 24.98 13.31 28.22
N GLN A 25 26.02 13.78 27.51
CA GLN A 25 26.05 13.81 26.06
C GLN A 25 25.87 12.40 25.48
N PRO A 26 25.25 12.24 24.31
CA PRO A 26 25.14 10.95 23.64
C PRO A 26 26.54 10.41 23.24
N PRO A 27 26.77 9.09 23.33
CA PRO A 27 27.91 8.44 22.69
C PRO A 27 28.03 8.84 21.22
N LYS A 28 29.26 9.08 20.74
CA LYS A 28 29.51 9.55 19.35
C LYS A 28 28.92 8.61 18.29
N GLU A 29 28.92 7.31 18.56
CA GLU A 29 28.31 6.25 17.74
C GLU A 29 26.80 6.43 17.48
N PHE A 30 26.11 7.24 18.29
CA PHE A 30 24.66 7.49 18.17
C PHE A 30 24.34 8.79 17.41
N VAL A 31 25.34 9.60 17.13
CA VAL A 31 25.21 10.90 16.46
C VAL A 31 25.54 10.74 14.98
N CYS A 32 24.69 11.27 14.11
CA CYS A 32 24.94 11.29 12.67
C CYS A 32 26.16 12.18 12.36
N PRO A 33 27.23 11.65 11.74
CA PRO A 33 28.41 12.44 11.37
C PRO A 33 28.14 13.56 10.35
N ILE A 34 26.99 13.54 9.65
CA ILE A 34 26.57 14.59 8.71
C ILE A 34 25.78 15.68 9.43
N SER A 35 24.69 15.35 10.13
CA SER A 35 23.78 16.34 10.73
C SER A 35 24.11 16.72 12.18
N GLY A 36 25.16 16.16 12.78
CA GLY A 36 25.54 16.41 14.18
C GLY A 36 24.48 16.01 15.23
N SER A 37 23.42 15.33 14.80
CA SER A 37 22.20 15.06 15.57
C SER A 37 22.04 13.58 15.90
N LEU A 38 21.31 13.26 16.97
CA LEU A 38 21.04 11.88 17.39
C LEU A 38 20.21 11.14 16.32
N MET A 39 20.65 9.96 15.88
CA MET A 39 20.03 9.24 14.75
C MET A 39 18.65 8.65 15.09
N ALA A 40 17.66 8.93 14.25
CA ALA A 40 16.29 8.41 14.28
C ALA A 40 16.10 7.17 13.40
N ASP A 41 16.69 7.12 12.20
CA ASP A 41 16.83 5.90 11.40
C ASP A 41 18.29 5.67 10.96
N PRO A 42 19.13 5.10 11.85
CA PRO A 42 20.52 4.80 11.51
C PRO A 42 20.61 3.72 10.43
N VAL A 43 21.37 3.99 9.38
CA VAL A 43 21.66 3.09 8.26
C VAL A 43 23.17 2.89 8.09
N ILE A 44 23.61 1.66 7.86
CA ILE A 44 24.98 1.35 7.43
C ILE A 44 25.07 1.57 5.91
N VAL A 45 26.05 2.35 5.48
CA VAL A 45 26.38 2.54 4.06
C VAL A 45 27.54 1.63 3.65
N ALA A 46 27.80 1.42 2.35
CA ALA A 46 28.76 0.45 1.85
C ALA A 46 30.22 0.64 2.35
N SER A 47 30.56 1.85 2.82
CA SER A 47 31.85 2.16 3.47
C SER A 47 31.91 1.80 4.97
N GLY A 48 30.88 1.17 5.54
CA GLY A 48 30.80 0.74 6.94
C GLY A 48 30.26 1.80 7.92
N HIS A 49 30.29 3.08 7.56
CA HIS A 49 29.75 4.17 8.39
C HIS A 49 28.25 3.99 8.67
N THR A 50 27.83 4.30 9.90
CA THR A 50 26.40 4.41 10.25
C THR A 50 26.02 5.89 10.23
N LEU A 51 24.99 6.22 9.45
CA LEU A 51 24.52 7.59 9.17
C LEU A 51 23.00 7.66 9.36
N GLU A 52 22.44 8.87 9.50
CA GLU A 52 20.98 9.07 9.42
C GLU A 52 20.49 8.85 7.97
N ARG A 53 19.38 8.12 7.81
CA ARG A 53 18.79 7.78 6.49
C ARG A 53 18.62 8.99 5.59
N ILE A 54 17.89 10.01 6.06
CA ILE A 54 17.52 11.15 5.22
C ILE A 54 18.75 11.99 4.83
N CYS A 55 19.83 11.97 5.63
CA CYS A 55 21.11 12.58 5.25
C CYS A 55 21.80 11.84 4.09
N VAL A 56 21.68 10.51 4.05
CA VAL A 56 22.19 9.70 2.91
C VAL A 56 21.35 9.95 1.67
N GLU A 57 20.02 9.95 1.79
CA GLU A 57 19.10 10.13 0.66
C GLU A 57 19.26 11.53 0.03
N VAL A 58 19.22 12.62 0.81
CA VAL A 58 19.48 13.98 0.32
C VAL A 58 20.86 14.14 -0.32
N CYS A 59 21.90 13.50 0.21
CA CYS A 59 23.23 13.54 -0.42
C CYS A 59 23.27 12.81 -1.77
N LYS A 60 22.55 11.69 -1.93
CA LYS A 60 22.42 10.99 -3.22
C LYS A 60 21.65 11.84 -4.25
N ASP A 61 20.54 12.44 -3.85
CA ASP A 61 19.67 13.24 -4.72
C ASP A 61 20.34 14.54 -5.22
N LEU A 62 21.32 15.03 -4.46
CA LEU A 62 22.17 16.18 -4.81
C LEU A 62 23.48 15.77 -5.53
N GLY A 63 23.69 14.48 -5.81
CA GLY A 63 24.93 13.98 -6.46
C GLY A 63 26.20 14.22 -5.64
N PHE A 64 26.06 14.37 -4.32
CA PHE A 64 27.09 14.85 -3.41
C PHE A 64 27.58 13.75 -2.45
N THR A 65 28.77 13.92 -1.90
CA THR A 65 29.37 13.01 -0.94
C THR A 65 30.22 13.85 0.02
N PRO A 66 29.74 14.10 1.26
CA PRO A 66 30.48 14.90 2.23
C PRO A 66 31.75 14.20 2.67
N ILE A 67 32.73 14.99 3.13
CA ILE A 67 33.85 14.48 3.92
C ILE A 67 33.37 14.41 5.37
N LEU A 68 33.52 13.26 6.01
CA LEU A 68 33.10 13.05 7.40
C LEU A 68 34.17 13.54 8.39
N PRO A 69 33.85 13.69 9.70
CA PRO A 69 34.81 14.14 10.73
C PRO A 69 36.03 13.21 10.97
N ASP A 70 36.10 12.07 10.29
CA ASP A 70 37.24 11.13 10.25
C ASP A 70 38.02 11.20 8.93
N GLU A 71 37.82 12.28 8.17
CA GLU A 71 38.38 12.57 6.83
C GLU A 71 37.95 11.58 5.72
N SER A 72 37.08 10.62 6.03
CA SER A 72 36.58 9.65 5.06
C SER A 72 35.50 10.22 4.13
N LYS A 73 35.25 9.51 3.02
CA LYS A 73 34.10 9.74 2.13
C LYS A 73 33.18 8.52 2.13
N PRO A 74 31.89 8.65 2.48
CA PRO A 74 30.98 7.52 2.58
C PRO A 74 30.55 7.01 1.20
N ASN A 75 30.35 5.69 1.06
CA ASN A 75 29.92 5.07 -0.19
C ASN A 75 28.43 4.70 -0.11
N PHE A 76 27.58 5.45 -0.82
CA PHE A 76 26.11 5.32 -0.81
C PHE A 76 25.53 4.29 -1.79
N SER A 77 26.36 3.44 -2.40
CA SER A 77 25.93 2.39 -3.34
C SER A 77 25.06 1.31 -2.71
N THR A 78 25.22 1.04 -1.41
CA THR A 78 24.37 0.14 -0.62
C THR A 78 24.00 0.83 0.69
N VAL A 79 22.75 0.67 1.13
CA VAL A 79 22.21 1.28 2.35
C VAL A 79 21.39 0.22 3.10
N ILE A 80 21.81 -0.14 4.32
CA ILE A 80 21.25 -1.25 5.11
C ILE A 80 20.74 -0.71 6.46
N PRO A 81 19.49 -0.98 6.87
CA PRO A 81 18.97 -0.53 8.18
C PRO A 81 19.78 -1.05 9.37
N ASN A 82 20.33 -0.17 10.20
CA ASN A 82 21.10 -0.54 11.38
C ASN A 82 20.17 -0.69 12.61
N VAL A 83 19.35 -1.75 12.58
CA VAL A 83 18.37 -2.06 13.66
C VAL A 83 19.07 -2.23 15.02
N ALA A 84 20.32 -2.70 15.04
CA ALA A 84 21.12 -2.82 16.25
C ALA A 84 21.37 -1.44 16.89
N ILE A 85 21.98 -0.49 16.16
CA ILE A 85 22.21 0.87 16.67
C ILE A 85 20.90 1.59 16.96
N LYS A 86 19.85 1.39 16.15
CA LYS A 86 18.51 1.94 16.44
C LYS A 86 17.98 1.48 17.80
N SER A 87 18.20 0.21 18.16
CA SER A 87 17.82 -0.34 19.47
C SER A 87 18.67 0.21 20.63
N THR A 88 19.98 0.42 20.44
CA THR A 88 20.85 0.96 21.50
C THR A 88 20.58 2.45 21.75
N ILE A 89 20.31 3.23 20.70
CA ILE A 89 19.90 4.64 20.83
C ILE A 89 18.60 4.75 21.62
N LEU A 90 17.56 4.01 21.24
CA LEU A 90 16.25 4.06 21.94
C LEU A 90 16.34 3.60 23.41
N ASN A 91 17.20 2.62 23.71
CA ASN A 91 17.47 2.21 25.08
C ASN A 91 18.28 3.26 25.86
N TRP A 92 19.24 3.96 25.23
CA TRP A 92 19.98 5.05 25.84
C TRP A 92 19.10 6.27 26.13
N CYS A 93 18.20 6.65 25.21
CA CYS A 93 17.20 7.69 25.45
C CYS A 93 16.36 7.36 26.70
N ARG A 94 15.79 6.15 26.76
CA ARG A 94 15.00 5.67 27.91
C ARG A 94 15.81 5.68 29.22
N ALA A 95 17.09 5.30 29.17
CA ALA A 95 17.94 5.22 30.36
C ALA A 95 18.41 6.60 30.90
N ASN A 96 18.38 7.64 30.07
CA ASN A 96 18.83 8.99 30.46
C ASN A 96 17.71 10.04 30.44
N GLY A 97 16.46 9.65 30.20
CA GLY A 97 15.30 10.56 30.18
C GLY A 97 15.25 11.50 28.96
N VAL A 98 15.98 11.19 27.90
CA VAL A 98 16.01 11.98 26.66
C VAL A 98 14.84 11.57 25.77
N GLU A 99 14.23 12.52 25.06
CA GLU A 99 13.19 12.23 24.08
C GLU A 99 13.72 11.27 22.98
N ARG A 100 12.82 10.54 22.32
CA ARG A 100 13.22 9.72 21.16
C ARG A 100 13.63 10.65 20.01
N PRO A 101 14.74 10.38 19.31
CA PRO A 101 15.11 11.17 18.15
C PRO A 101 14.01 11.09 17.08
N LYS A 102 13.61 12.27 16.59
CA LYS A 102 12.71 12.44 15.44
C LYS A 102 13.57 12.57 14.17
N PRO A 103 13.14 12.06 13.00
CA PRO A 103 13.84 12.31 11.75
C PRO A 103 13.97 13.83 11.52
N PRO A 104 15.15 14.34 11.12
CA PRO A 104 15.31 15.77 10.84
C PRO A 104 14.56 16.16 9.56
N GLU A 105 14.07 17.38 9.50
CA GLU A 105 13.29 17.89 8.37
C GLU A 105 14.13 17.97 7.08
N LEU A 106 13.52 17.60 5.95
CA LEU A 106 14.20 17.51 4.65
C LEU A 106 14.85 18.84 4.26
N SER A 107 14.15 19.96 4.42
CA SER A 107 14.65 21.32 4.17
C SER A 107 15.87 21.67 5.02
N SER A 108 15.89 21.27 6.29
CA SER A 108 17.04 21.46 7.19
C SER A 108 18.24 20.62 6.79
N VAL A 109 18.01 19.37 6.36
CA VAL A 109 19.05 18.47 5.85
C VAL A 109 19.60 18.94 4.50
N GLN A 110 18.74 19.47 3.62
CA GLN A 110 19.10 20.04 2.32
C GLN A 110 19.95 21.28 2.47
N LYS A 111 19.57 22.22 3.35
CA LYS A 111 20.37 23.41 3.67
C LYS A 111 21.74 23.03 4.25
N LEU A 112 21.79 22.06 5.15
CA LEU A 112 23.04 21.52 5.68
C LEU A 112 23.89 20.82 4.59
N ALA A 113 23.28 20.09 3.66
CA ALA A 113 23.98 19.45 2.56
C ALA A 113 24.57 20.47 1.57
N CYS A 114 23.79 21.47 1.14
CA CYS A 114 24.27 22.57 0.30
C CYS A 114 25.41 23.35 1.00
N ALA A 115 25.33 23.58 2.32
CA ALA A 115 26.38 24.25 3.10
C ALA A 115 27.69 23.45 3.24
N LEU A 116 27.64 22.12 3.05
CA LEU A 116 28.83 21.26 3.01
C LEU A 116 29.44 21.13 1.60
N MET A 117 28.81 21.67 0.55
CA MET A 117 29.34 21.63 -0.81
C MET A 117 30.43 22.68 -1.05
N PRO A 118 31.49 22.36 -1.82
CA PRO A 118 32.35 23.39 -2.39
C PRO A 118 31.55 24.23 -3.40
N PRO A 119 31.84 25.53 -3.56
CA PRO A 119 31.03 26.45 -4.39
C PRO A 119 30.96 26.04 -5.87
N GLU A 120 31.97 25.32 -6.36
CA GLU A 120 32.02 24.73 -7.72
C GLU A 120 30.96 23.66 -7.98
N LYS A 121 30.34 23.10 -6.92
CA LYS A 121 29.30 22.05 -7.00
C LYS A 121 27.91 22.51 -6.58
N LEU A 122 27.71 23.80 -6.32
CA LEU A 122 26.38 24.36 -6.07
C LEU A 122 25.52 24.30 -7.33
N THR A 123 24.77 23.20 -7.48
CA THR A 123 23.82 23.02 -8.57
C THR A 123 22.71 24.08 -8.51
N PHE A 124 22.06 24.31 -9.65
CA PHE A 124 20.93 25.25 -9.76
C PHE A 124 19.82 24.97 -8.72
N LYS A 125 19.71 23.72 -8.27
CA LYS A 125 18.73 23.24 -7.27
C LYS A 125 18.93 23.85 -5.88
N CYS A 126 20.16 24.20 -5.46
CA CYS A 126 20.40 24.86 -4.16
C CYS A 126 20.11 26.38 -4.18
N LYS A 127 19.71 26.98 -5.32
CA LYS A 127 19.61 28.45 -5.48
C LYS A 127 18.18 29.02 -5.53
N MET A 128 17.16 28.19 -5.73
CA MET A 128 15.79 28.69 -5.92
C MET A 128 14.99 28.88 -4.62
N GLU A 129 15.51 28.42 -3.47
CA GLU A 129 14.81 28.43 -2.17
C GLU A 129 15.12 29.65 -1.28
N GLU A 130 15.83 30.67 -1.80
CA GLU A 130 16.03 31.94 -1.07
C GLU A 130 14.95 32.99 -1.42
N GLU A 131 14.42 32.99 -2.65
CA GLU A 131 13.46 34.01 -3.12
C GLU A 131 12.00 33.72 -2.71
N GLU A 132 11.55 32.46 -2.61
CA GLU A 132 10.18 32.11 -2.19
C GLU A 132 9.84 32.49 -0.73
N SER A 133 10.83 32.88 0.08
CA SER A 133 10.66 33.11 1.53
C SER A 133 10.16 34.51 1.94
N GLU A 134 9.99 35.42 0.98
CA GLU A 134 9.46 36.79 1.20
C GLU A 134 7.98 36.91 0.79
N GLU A 135 7.54 36.29 -0.32
CA GLU A 135 6.17 36.46 -0.84
C GLU A 135 5.09 35.84 0.06
N GLU A 136 5.34 34.67 0.68
CA GLU A 136 4.40 34.04 1.62
C GLU A 136 4.15 34.86 2.92
N LYS A 137 5.03 35.81 3.27
CA LYS A 137 4.78 36.70 4.43
C LYS A 137 3.79 37.82 4.10
N ILE A 138 3.67 38.18 2.82
CA ILE A 138 2.83 39.29 2.38
C ILE A 138 1.38 38.82 2.20
N SER A 139 1.17 37.64 1.60
CA SER A 139 -0.17 37.05 1.41
C SER A 139 -0.90 36.78 2.73
N VAL A 140 -0.25 36.13 3.70
CA VAL A 140 -0.82 35.72 4.99
C VAL A 140 -1.23 36.91 5.89
N SER A 141 -0.73 38.12 5.60
CA SER A 141 -1.11 39.33 6.33
C SER A 141 -2.43 39.94 5.85
N VAL A 142 -2.77 39.84 4.56
CA VAL A 142 -3.93 40.51 3.96
C VAL A 142 -5.24 39.77 4.27
N GLU A 143 -5.28 38.45 4.10
CA GLU A 143 -6.49 37.64 4.31
C GLU A 143 -6.96 37.61 5.78
N LYS A 144 -6.14 38.11 6.72
CA LYS A 144 -6.40 38.04 8.15
C LYS A 144 -7.07 39.28 8.75
N GLU A 145 -7.04 40.42 8.05
CA GLU A 145 -7.72 41.64 8.51
C GLU A 145 -9.16 41.76 7.97
N GLU A 146 -9.47 41.23 6.78
CA GLU A 146 -10.80 41.37 6.17
C GLU A 146 -11.89 40.47 6.82
N LEU A 147 -11.50 39.33 7.42
CA LEU A 147 -12.44 38.41 8.09
C LEU A 147 -12.91 38.86 9.48
N LEU A 148 -12.43 39.99 10.02
CA LEU A 148 -12.77 40.49 11.36
C LEU A 148 -13.82 41.62 11.40
N LYS A 149 -14.49 41.90 10.27
CA LYS A 149 -15.48 43.00 10.16
C LYS A 149 -16.93 42.54 9.89
N GLY A 150 -17.21 41.25 9.97
CA GLY A 150 -18.45 40.63 9.45
C GLY A 150 -19.52 40.19 10.47
N VAL A 151 -19.27 40.16 11.79
CA VAL A 151 -20.28 39.80 12.80
C VAL A 151 -20.14 40.67 14.04
N ALA A 152 -20.96 41.72 14.14
CA ALA A 152 -20.95 42.66 15.27
C ALA A 152 -22.35 43.17 15.64
N GLU A 153 -23.39 42.32 15.56
CA GLU A 153 -24.77 42.73 15.88
C GLU A 153 -25.63 41.56 16.41
N ASN A 154 -25.51 41.24 17.71
CA ASN A 154 -26.61 41.00 18.68
C ASN A 154 -26.11 40.36 20.01
N PRO A 155 -26.84 40.52 21.14
CA PRO A 155 -26.30 40.27 22.49
C PRO A 155 -26.50 38.83 23.06
N PRO A 156 -25.72 38.43 24.08
CA PRO A 156 -25.79 37.09 24.66
C PRO A 156 -26.96 36.89 25.63
N VAL A 157 -27.76 35.83 25.41
CA VAL A 157 -28.80 35.39 26.36
C VAL A 157 -28.16 34.58 27.49
N LYS A 158 -28.28 35.08 28.73
CA LYS A 158 -28.00 34.30 29.94
C LYS A 158 -29.23 33.50 30.34
N PHE A 159 -29.04 32.24 30.73
CA PHE A 159 -29.88 31.60 31.75
C PHE A 159 -29.01 30.93 32.82
N SER A 160 -29.54 30.86 34.02
CA SER A 160 -28.80 30.63 35.26
C SER A 160 -29.06 29.26 35.89
N TYR A 161 -28.12 28.85 36.74
CA TYR A 161 -28.24 27.75 37.70
C TYR A 161 -29.64 27.53 38.27
N ALA A 162 -30.04 26.25 38.31
CA ALA A 162 -30.76 25.70 39.45
C ALA A 162 -30.03 24.40 39.86
N ALA A 163 -29.65 24.29 41.13
CA ALA A 163 -28.97 23.12 41.68
C ALA A 163 -29.93 22.35 42.60
N THR A 164 -29.90 21.03 42.55
CA THR A 164 -30.61 20.18 43.52
C THR A 164 -29.80 18.91 43.76
N GLU A 165 -28.98 18.92 44.81
CA GLU A 165 -28.54 17.66 45.43
C GLU A 165 -29.73 17.00 46.14
N LEU A 166 -29.78 15.67 46.16
CA LEU A 166 -30.26 14.94 47.34
C LEU A 166 -29.70 13.50 47.35
N ASN A 167 -29.29 13.04 48.52
CA ASN A 167 -28.59 11.77 48.71
C ASN A 167 -29.56 10.59 48.92
N ARG A 168 -29.24 9.40 48.38
CA ARG A 168 -29.01 8.14 49.16
C ARG A 168 -28.81 6.85 48.33
N ARG A 169 -27.73 6.13 48.67
CA ARG A 169 -27.64 4.65 48.78
C ARG A 169 -27.49 4.33 50.29
N PRO A 170 -27.36 3.06 50.77
CA PRO A 170 -27.54 1.72 50.15
C PRO A 170 -28.72 0.96 50.85
N THR A 171 -29.01 -0.37 50.75
CA THR A 171 -28.20 -1.59 50.95
C THR A 171 -28.93 -2.90 50.53
N HIS A 172 -28.14 -3.94 50.23
CA HIS A 172 -28.35 -5.42 50.30
C HIS A 172 -29.75 -6.06 50.44
N PHE A 173 -29.96 -7.20 49.75
CA PHE A 173 -30.34 -8.50 50.38
C PHE A 173 -30.01 -9.75 49.50
N TYR A 174 -29.19 -10.66 50.04
CA TYR A 174 -29.13 -12.14 49.96
C TYR A 174 -29.24 -13.00 48.64
N THR A 175 -28.10 -13.60 48.28
CA THR A 175 -27.74 -15.05 48.17
C THR A 175 -28.76 -16.17 47.89
N SER A 176 -28.47 -16.97 46.83
CA SER A 176 -28.54 -18.46 46.72
C SER A 176 -27.67 -18.83 45.47
N SER A 177 -26.78 -19.83 45.37
CA SER A 177 -26.78 -21.26 45.79
C SER A 177 -27.82 -22.09 45.01
N ASP A 178 -27.54 -23.19 44.32
CA ASP A 178 -26.29 -23.95 44.00
C ASP A 178 -26.44 -24.50 42.53
N GLU A 179 -25.75 -25.48 41.92
CA GLU A 179 -24.86 -26.58 42.35
C GLU A 179 -23.83 -26.96 41.25
N SER A 180 -23.66 -28.24 40.86
CA SER A 180 -22.67 -28.73 39.88
C SER A 180 -22.98 -30.16 39.38
N VAL A 181 -22.62 -30.50 38.13
CA VAL A 181 -22.43 -31.91 37.71
C VAL A 181 -21.21 -32.04 36.80
N ILE A 182 -20.30 -32.95 37.16
CA ILE A 182 -19.23 -33.47 36.29
C ILE A 182 -19.51 -34.95 36.05
N THR A 183 -19.32 -35.44 34.82
CA THR A 183 -19.14 -36.87 34.55
C THR A 183 -17.89 -37.10 33.71
N ALA A 184 -17.14 -38.14 34.03
CA ALA A 184 -15.93 -38.55 33.35
C ALA A 184 -15.69 -40.05 33.56
N ILE A 185 -15.15 -40.76 32.57
CA ILE A 185 -14.52 -42.08 32.70
C ILE A 185 -13.59 -42.33 31.48
N PRO A 186 -12.51 -43.15 31.59
CA PRO A 186 -11.29 -42.90 30.81
C PRO A 186 -10.77 -44.06 29.96
N THR A 187 -9.73 -43.81 29.15
CA THR A 187 -8.64 -44.79 28.86
C THR A 187 -7.40 -44.10 28.25
N THR A 188 -6.24 -44.77 28.31
CA THR A 188 -4.87 -44.32 27.91
C THR A 188 -4.08 -45.56 27.38
N PRO A 189 -2.76 -45.57 27.04
CA PRO A 189 -1.71 -44.53 27.13
C PRO A 189 -0.59 -44.41 26.03
N LEU A 190 0.08 -43.24 25.98
CA LEU A 190 1.51 -42.97 25.61
C LEU A 190 2.03 -43.31 24.17
N PRO A 191 3.27 -42.89 23.80
CA PRO A 191 4.03 -41.64 24.03
C PRO A 191 4.26 -40.88 22.68
N PHE A 192 4.72 -39.62 22.59
CA PHE A 192 5.88 -38.96 23.21
C PHE A 192 5.61 -37.49 23.54
N ALA A 193 6.27 -36.96 24.57
CA ALA A 193 6.23 -35.54 24.91
C ALA A 193 7.54 -35.06 25.56
N THR A 194 8.03 -33.89 25.12
CA THR A 194 9.00 -33.07 25.85
C THR A 194 8.51 -31.63 25.87
N ARG A 195 7.87 -31.25 26.98
CA ARG A 195 7.53 -29.85 27.30
C ARG A 195 8.80 -29.08 27.69
N PRO A 196 8.79 -27.75 27.53
CA PRO A 196 8.90 -26.90 28.73
C PRO A 196 7.55 -26.33 29.18
N SER A 197 7.51 -25.76 30.39
CA SER A 197 6.28 -25.32 31.06
C SER A 197 6.46 -23.98 31.76
N CYS A 198 5.36 -23.24 31.86
CA CYS A 198 5.14 -22.10 32.77
C CYS A 198 6.00 -20.85 32.53
N TYR A 199 5.36 -19.81 31.97
CA TYR A 199 5.39 -18.49 32.60
C TYR A 199 3.97 -17.91 32.61
N SER A 200 3.61 -17.23 33.70
CA SER A 200 2.27 -16.71 33.93
C SER A 200 1.99 -15.43 33.14
N SER A 201 0.70 -15.12 32.97
CA SER A 201 0.21 -13.90 32.32
C SER A 201 0.92 -12.64 32.80
N SER A 202 1.43 -11.84 31.87
CA SER A 202 1.82 -10.45 32.08
C SER A 202 1.29 -9.65 30.91
N SER A 203 0.65 -8.51 31.20
CA SER A 203 0.09 -7.63 30.17
C SER A 203 1.23 -7.05 29.32
N SER A 204 1.35 -7.52 28.09
CA SER A 204 2.29 -6.97 27.11
C SER A 204 1.58 -5.85 26.36
N SER A 205 1.79 -4.60 26.81
CA SER A 205 1.25 -3.42 26.14
C SER A 205 1.75 -3.35 24.69
N ASP A 206 0.84 -3.42 23.73
CA ASP A 206 1.16 -3.15 22.33
C ASP A 206 1.74 -1.74 22.20
N ASN A 207 2.82 -1.61 21.44
CA ASN A 207 3.41 -0.30 21.14
C ASN A 207 2.54 0.38 20.07
N VAL A 208 1.46 1.02 20.53
CA VAL A 208 0.66 1.95 19.72
C VAL A 208 1.60 2.95 19.05
N THR A 209 1.63 2.94 17.72
CA THR A 209 2.22 4.02 16.94
C THR A 209 1.43 5.28 17.19
N ASP A 210 2.11 6.36 17.56
CA ASP A 210 1.48 7.60 17.99
C ASP A 210 0.78 8.32 16.82
N GLU A 211 -0.51 8.03 16.67
CA GLU A 211 -1.48 8.75 15.84
C GLU A 211 -2.45 9.54 16.76
N SER A 212 -2.03 9.86 17.99
CA SER A 212 -2.91 10.26 19.10
C SER A 212 -3.22 11.77 19.18
N LEU A 213 -2.72 12.58 18.26
CA LEU A 213 -2.90 14.05 18.26
C LEU A 213 -4.09 14.53 17.43
N ASN A 214 -4.76 13.66 16.67
CA ASN A 214 -6.10 13.95 16.16
C ASN A 214 -7.11 13.70 17.29
N PRO A 215 -7.97 14.67 17.65
CA PRO A 215 -9.04 14.42 18.61
C PRO A 215 -9.99 13.39 18.03
N VAL A 216 -10.23 12.30 18.77
CA VAL A 216 -11.21 11.26 18.39
C VAL A 216 -12.58 11.92 18.25
N SER A 217 -13.19 11.78 17.07
CA SER A 217 -14.55 12.25 16.85
C SER A 217 -15.51 11.47 17.76
N PRO A 218 -16.50 12.13 18.40
CA PRO A 218 -17.51 11.41 19.19
C PRO A 218 -18.35 10.47 18.32
N GLU A 219 -18.52 10.78 17.02
CA GLU A 219 -19.16 9.89 16.06
C GLU A 219 -18.32 8.62 15.80
N GLU A 220 -16.99 8.75 15.70
CA GLU A 220 -16.08 7.58 15.57
C GLU A 220 -16.15 6.69 16.81
N GLU A 221 -16.16 7.28 18.01
CA GLU A 221 -16.24 6.50 19.25
C GLU A 221 -17.55 5.72 19.37
N GLU A 222 -18.70 6.34 19.07
CA GLU A 222 -19.99 5.64 19.09
C GLU A 222 -20.01 4.45 18.10
N ILE A 223 -19.50 4.65 16.89
CA ILE A 223 -19.36 3.60 15.87
C ILE A 223 -18.44 2.48 16.38
N VAL A 224 -17.25 2.81 16.90
CA VAL A 224 -16.27 1.84 17.39
C VAL A 224 -16.77 1.06 18.60
N VAL A 225 -17.58 1.67 19.48
CA VAL A 225 -18.20 1.01 20.63
C VAL A 225 -19.30 0.03 20.17
N LYS A 226 -20.25 0.47 19.34
CA LYS A 226 -21.36 -0.39 18.88
C LYS A 226 -20.88 -1.56 18.02
N LEU A 227 -19.91 -1.34 17.12
CA LEU A 227 -19.29 -2.42 16.34
C LEU A 227 -18.50 -3.44 17.18
N LYS A 228 -18.19 -3.13 18.45
CA LYS A 228 -17.59 -4.06 19.43
C LYS A 228 -18.61 -4.67 20.39
N SER A 229 -19.90 -4.37 20.26
CA SER A 229 -20.95 -4.98 21.08
C SER A 229 -20.96 -6.51 20.94
N LEU A 230 -21.39 -7.22 21.98
CA LEU A 230 -21.64 -8.66 21.91
C LEU A 230 -22.96 -9.00 21.19
N GLN A 231 -23.81 -8.01 20.92
CA GLN A 231 -25.06 -8.19 20.20
C GLN A 231 -24.85 -8.04 18.70
N VAL A 232 -25.26 -9.06 17.93
CA VAL A 232 -25.16 -9.07 16.46
C VAL A 232 -25.96 -7.92 15.84
N PHE A 233 -27.10 -7.58 16.43
CA PHE A 233 -27.97 -6.47 15.98
C PHE A 233 -27.24 -5.11 16.00
N ASP A 234 -26.59 -4.76 17.10
CA ASP A 234 -25.81 -3.51 17.25
C ASP A 234 -24.70 -3.43 16.19
N GLN A 235 -24.03 -4.56 15.91
CA GLN A 235 -22.99 -4.63 14.88
C GLN A 235 -23.59 -4.44 13.48
N GLU A 236 -24.71 -5.10 13.17
CA GLU A 236 -25.40 -5.03 11.86
C GLU A 236 -25.92 -3.61 11.57
N GLU A 237 -26.68 -3.00 12.48
CA GLU A 237 -27.18 -1.63 12.30
C GLU A 237 -26.03 -0.64 12.11
N THR A 238 -24.99 -0.73 12.94
CA THR A 238 -23.86 0.21 12.90
C THR A 238 -23.01 0.04 11.65
N VAL A 239 -22.78 -1.19 11.16
CA VAL A 239 -21.98 -1.39 9.93
C VAL A 239 -22.77 -1.03 8.66
N ILE A 240 -24.10 -1.18 8.67
CA ILE A 240 -24.98 -0.64 7.62
C ILE A 240 -24.90 0.90 7.61
N SER A 241 -24.96 1.53 8.78
CA SER A 241 -24.80 2.98 8.92
C SER A 241 -23.43 3.46 8.43
N LEU A 242 -22.34 2.76 8.80
CA LEU A 242 -20.98 3.06 8.33
C LEU A 242 -20.83 2.93 6.81
N ARG A 243 -21.40 1.88 6.19
CA ARG A 243 -21.44 1.71 4.72
C ARG A 243 -22.22 2.85 4.06
N LYS A 244 -23.31 3.33 4.69
CA LYS A 244 -24.10 4.47 4.22
C LYS A 244 -23.26 5.76 4.27
N ILE A 245 -22.70 6.10 5.43
CA ILE A 245 -21.89 7.32 5.65
C ILE A 245 -20.73 7.38 4.66
N THR A 246 -19.88 6.35 4.62
CA THR A 246 -18.69 6.29 3.75
C THR A 246 -19.03 6.30 2.25
N ARG A 247 -20.23 5.86 1.86
CA ARG A 247 -20.73 5.95 0.48
C ARG A 247 -21.22 7.36 0.14
N THR A 248 -22.03 7.98 0.99
CA THR A 248 -22.72 9.24 0.68
C THR A 248 -21.96 10.51 1.04
N ASN A 249 -20.99 10.43 1.96
CA ASN A 249 -20.13 11.54 2.35
C ASN A 249 -18.66 11.15 2.11
N PRO A 250 -17.98 11.74 1.10
CA PRO A 250 -16.59 11.43 0.81
C PRO A 250 -15.63 12.00 1.87
N ASP A 251 -15.94 13.17 2.43
CA ASP A 251 -15.08 13.88 3.37
C ASP A 251 -14.87 13.09 4.67
N MET A 252 -15.88 12.30 5.06
CA MET A 252 -15.80 11.38 6.20
C MET A 252 -14.88 10.17 5.97
N ARG A 253 -14.46 9.87 4.73
CA ARG A 253 -13.65 8.67 4.44
C ARG A 253 -12.23 8.76 4.99
N VAL A 254 -11.61 9.94 5.03
CA VAL A 254 -10.25 10.08 5.58
C VAL A 254 -10.28 10.05 7.12
N PRO A 255 -11.14 10.80 7.83
CA PRO A 255 -11.29 10.69 9.29
C PRO A 255 -11.67 9.28 9.76
N LEU A 256 -12.63 8.62 9.12
CA LEU A 256 -13.05 7.26 9.50
C LEU A 256 -12.02 6.18 9.14
N CYS A 257 -10.97 6.48 8.36
CA CYS A 257 -9.86 5.56 8.13
C CYS A 257 -8.86 5.58 9.31
N SER A 258 -9.36 5.55 10.55
CA SER A 258 -8.55 5.49 11.76
C SER A 258 -7.99 4.07 11.95
N ASN A 259 -6.83 3.95 12.61
CA ASN A 259 -6.30 2.63 12.98
C ASN A 259 -7.27 1.85 13.91
N ARG A 260 -8.11 2.57 14.68
CA ARG A 260 -9.12 1.98 15.57
C ARG A 260 -10.25 1.34 14.77
N LEU A 261 -10.84 2.05 13.81
CA LEU A 261 -11.94 1.54 13.01
C LEU A 261 -11.47 0.43 12.05
N LEU A 262 -10.28 0.57 11.45
CA LEU A 262 -9.66 -0.49 10.65
C LEU A 262 -9.45 -1.77 11.48
N SER A 263 -9.00 -1.66 12.74
CA SER A 263 -8.86 -2.82 13.62
C SER A 263 -10.19 -3.50 13.94
N VAL A 264 -11.31 -2.79 13.95
CA VAL A 264 -12.65 -3.38 14.16
C VAL A 264 -13.17 -4.01 12.88
N LEU A 265 -13.13 -3.28 11.75
CA LEU A 265 -13.48 -3.80 10.43
C LEU A 265 -12.72 -5.09 10.10
N LYS A 266 -11.45 -5.20 10.50
CA LYS A 266 -10.64 -6.41 10.39
C LYS A 266 -11.25 -7.65 11.04
N SER A 267 -11.92 -7.50 12.18
CA SER A 267 -12.66 -8.61 12.83
C SER A 267 -14.03 -8.88 12.21
N LEU A 268 -14.68 -7.85 11.64
CA LEU A 268 -15.98 -7.99 10.97
C LEU A 268 -15.86 -8.62 9.57
N LEU A 269 -14.71 -8.48 8.89
CA LEU A 269 -14.38 -9.19 7.65
C LEU A 269 -14.50 -10.72 7.79
N ILE A 270 -14.11 -11.28 8.94
CA ILE A 270 -14.19 -12.71 9.23
C ILE A 270 -15.49 -13.11 9.95
N SER A 271 -16.51 -12.26 9.94
CA SER A 271 -17.81 -12.54 10.56
C SER A 271 -18.56 -13.66 9.84
N ARG A 272 -19.18 -14.55 10.63
CA ARG A 272 -20.10 -15.59 10.15
C ARG A 272 -21.49 -15.06 9.77
N TYR A 273 -21.77 -13.79 10.04
CA TYR A 273 -23.05 -13.15 9.71
C TYR A 273 -22.91 -12.39 8.40
N SER A 274 -23.75 -12.72 7.41
CA SER A 274 -23.62 -12.21 6.04
C SER A 274 -23.79 -10.70 5.95
N VAL A 275 -24.80 -10.15 6.64
CA VAL A 275 -25.02 -8.70 6.73
C VAL A 275 -23.78 -7.99 7.27
N ILE A 276 -23.14 -8.55 8.31
CA ILE A 276 -21.92 -7.97 8.89
C ILE A 276 -20.76 -8.01 7.90
N GLN A 277 -20.43 -9.18 7.37
CA GLN A 277 -19.29 -9.33 6.45
C GLN A 277 -19.46 -8.47 5.20
N ILE A 278 -20.62 -8.54 4.54
CA ILE A 278 -20.90 -7.80 3.30
C ILE A 278 -20.75 -6.29 3.52
N ASN A 279 -21.36 -5.74 4.57
CA ASN A 279 -21.32 -4.31 4.84
C ASN A 279 -19.95 -3.84 5.37
N ALA A 280 -19.19 -4.69 6.07
CA ALA A 280 -17.82 -4.39 6.49
C ALA A 280 -16.86 -4.32 5.29
N VAL A 281 -16.91 -5.29 4.37
CA VAL A 281 -16.09 -5.25 3.14
C VAL A 281 -16.48 -4.04 2.29
N ALA A 282 -17.78 -3.78 2.09
CA ALA A 282 -18.23 -2.62 1.31
C ALA A 282 -17.86 -1.27 1.95
N SER A 283 -17.82 -1.18 3.28
CA SER A 283 -17.30 0.01 3.98
C SER A 283 -15.80 0.20 3.70
N LEU A 284 -15.01 -0.88 3.67
CA LEU A 284 -13.60 -0.83 3.30
C LEU A 284 -13.37 -0.44 1.83
N VAL A 285 -14.23 -0.88 0.90
CA VAL A 285 -14.22 -0.41 -0.51
C VAL A 285 -14.44 1.10 -0.58
N ASN A 286 -15.43 1.64 0.15
CA ASN A 286 -15.67 3.08 0.19
C ASN A 286 -14.47 3.84 0.79
N LEU A 287 -13.87 3.33 1.87
CA LEU A 287 -12.69 3.92 2.49
C LEU A 287 -11.46 3.88 1.58
N SER A 288 -11.28 2.82 0.78
CA SER A 288 -10.12 2.68 -0.12
C SER A 288 -10.20 3.55 -1.38
N LEU A 289 -11.33 4.22 -1.66
CA LEU A 289 -11.44 5.16 -2.78
C LEU A 289 -10.44 6.32 -2.67
N GLU A 290 -10.20 6.83 -1.46
CA GLU A 290 -9.25 7.93 -1.22
C GLU A 290 -7.80 7.46 -1.34
N LYS A 291 -6.91 8.24 -1.99
CA LYS A 291 -5.51 7.83 -2.20
C LYS A 291 -4.78 7.60 -0.86
N ILE A 292 -4.84 8.58 0.04
CA ILE A 292 -4.18 8.55 1.35
C ILE A 292 -4.57 7.33 2.21
N ASN A 293 -5.77 6.79 2.02
CA ASN A 293 -6.27 5.65 2.77
C ASN A 293 -5.68 4.30 2.31
N LYS A 294 -5.30 4.13 1.03
CA LYS A 294 -4.95 2.82 0.45
C LYS A 294 -3.78 2.16 1.19
N VAL A 295 -2.67 2.90 1.31
CA VAL A 295 -1.46 2.44 2.02
C VAL A 295 -1.75 2.19 3.51
N LYS A 296 -2.61 3.00 4.15
CA LYS A 296 -3.01 2.82 5.55
C LYS A 296 -3.81 1.52 5.76
N ILE A 297 -4.77 1.22 4.88
CA ILE A 297 -5.56 -0.02 4.90
C ILE A 297 -4.66 -1.25 4.74
N VAL A 298 -3.67 -1.20 3.83
CA VAL A 298 -2.70 -2.30 3.66
C VAL A 298 -1.80 -2.44 4.89
N ARG A 299 -1.28 -1.34 5.44
CA ARG A 299 -0.43 -1.34 6.66
C ARG A 299 -1.18 -1.84 7.91
N ALA A 300 -2.49 -1.63 8.02
CA ALA A 300 -3.34 -2.23 9.06
C ALA A 300 -3.52 -3.77 8.90
N GLY A 301 -3.00 -4.37 7.83
CA GLY A 301 -3.06 -5.80 7.56
C GLY A 301 -4.47 -6.29 7.24
N ILE A 302 -5.25 -5.49 6.50
CA ILE A 302 -6.59 -5.83 6.01
C ILE A 302 -6.56 -6.81 4.83
N VAL A 303 -5.45 -6.86 4.09
CA VAL A 303 -5.31 -7.67 2.87
C VAL A 303 -5.50 -9.19 3.09
N PRO A 304 -4.93 -9.85 4.12
CA PRO A 304 -5.16 -11.29 4.31
C PRO A 304 -6.63 -11.64 4.64
N PRO A 305 -7.35 -10.92 5.53
CA PRO A 305 -8.80 -11.10 5.67
C PRO A 305 -9.60 -10.85 4.38
N LEU A 306 -9.25 -9.85 3.56
CA LEU A 306 -9.89 -9.67 2.24
C LEU A 306 -9.64 -10.88 1.31
N ILE A 307 -8.44 -11.44 1.34
CA ILE A 307 -8.07 -12.65 0.59
C ILE A 307 -8.88 -13.87 1.05
N ASP A 308 -9.17 -13.99 2.35
CA ASP A 308 -9.98 -15.09 2.89
C ASP A 308 -11.48 -14.92 2.59
N VAL A 309 -12.01 -13.69 2.65
CA VAL A 309 -13.35 -13.36 2.11
C VAL A 309 -13.43 -13.70 0.62
N LEU A 310 -12.41 -13.38 -0.17
CA LEU A 310 -12.39 -13.68 -1.60
C LEU A 310 -12.44 -15.19 -1.89
N LYS A 311 -11.81 -16.03 -1.06
CA LYS A 311 -11.82 -17.50 -1.20
C LYS A 311 -13.15 -18.16 -0.83
N GLY A 312 -13.88 -17.63 0.17
CA GLY A 312 -15.00 -18.35 0.77
C GLY A 312 -15.95 -17.54 1.66
N GLY A 313 -15.97 -16.22 1.49
CA GLY A 313 -17.03 -15.35 2.04
C GLY A 313 -18.33 -15.44 1.24
N PHE A 314 -19.34 -14.68 1.65
CA PHE A 314 -20.63 -14.62 0.96
C PHE A 314 -20.50 -13.97 -0.44
N PRO A 315 -21.37 -14.28 -1.43
CA PRO A 315 -21.19 -13.81 -2.81
C PRO A 315 -21.03 -12.29 -2.98
N GLU A 316 -21.88 -11.46 -2.35
CA GLU A 316 -21.73 -9.99 -2.40
C GLU A 316 -20.42 -9.54 -1.69
N ALA A 317 -19.98 -10.26 -0.66
CA ALA A 317 -18.71 -9.98 0.01
C ALA A 317 -17.49 -10.35 -0.85
N GLN A 318 -17.58 -11.40 -1.69
CA GLN A 318 -16.56 -11.74 -2.69
C GLN A 318 -16.46 -10.67 -3.78
N GLU A 319 -17.58 -10.11 -4.25
CA GLU A 319 -17.60 -8.97 -5.15
C GLU A 319 -16.88 -7.76 -4.54
N HIS A 320 -17.27 -7.35 -3.33
CA HIS A 320 -16.62 -6.22 -2.64
C HIS A 320 -15.15 -6.51 -2.30
N ALA A 321 -14.76 -7.76 -2.05
CA ALA A 321 -13.36 -8.13 -1.78
C ALA A 321 -12.49 -8.02 -3.05
N ALA A 322 -13.02 -8.37 -4.22
CA ALA A 322 -12.36 -8.14 -5.50
C ALA A 322 -12.21 -6.63 -5.77
N GLY A 323 -13.28 -5.86 -5.59
CA GLY A 323 -13.27 -4.39 -5.72
C GLY A 323 -12.31 -3.70 -4.75
N ALA A 324 -12.22 -4.17 -3.50
CA ALA A 324 -11.27 -3.66 -2.51
C ALA A 324 -9.82 -3.96 -2.92
N LEU A 325 -9.50 -5.18 -3.34
CA LEU A 325 -8.15 -5.55 -3.78
C LEU A 325 -7.74 -4.81 -5.06
N PHE A 326 -8.67 -4.56 -5.99
CA PHE A 326 -8.47 -3.65 -7.13
C PHE A 326 -8.17 -2.22 -6.65
N SER A 327 -9.05 -1.65 -5.83
CA SER A 327 -8.94 -0.28 -5.33
C SER A 327 -7.62 -0.02 -4.59
N LEU A 328 -7.13 -0.99 -3.81
CA LEU A 328 -5.84 -0.91 -3.12
C LEU A 328 -4.64 -1.10 -4.07
N ALA A 329 -4.78 -1.90 -5.14
CA ALA A 329 -3.72 -2.13 -6.14
C ALA A 329 -3.53 -0.99 -7.15
N LEU A 330 -4.42 0.02 -7.15
CA LEU A 330 -4.24 1.28 -7.88
C LEU A 330 -3.07 2.14 -7.38
N ASP A 331 -2.47 1.78 -6.24
CA ASP A 331 -1.44 2.55 -5.56
C ASP A 331 -0.16 1.72 -5.41
N ASP A 332 0.97 2.29 -5.83
CA ASP A 332 2.19 1.55 -6.19
C ASP A 332 2.84 0.81 -5.03
N ASP A 333 2.91 1.47 -3.87
CA ASP A 333 3.40 0.92 -2.59
C ASP A 333 2.69 -0.40 -2.22
N ASN A 334 1.43 -0.55 -2.62
CA ASN A 334 0.61 -1.71 -2.30
C ASN A 334 0.75 -2.86 -3.30
N LYS A 335 1.10 -2.58 -4.57
CA LYS A 335 1.13 -3.58 -5.66
C LYS A 335 2.04 -4.78 -5.32
N MET A 336 3.22 -4.51 -4.74
CA MET A 336 4.14 -5.57 -4.32
C MET A 336 3.63 -6.31 -3.07
N ALA A 337 3.15 -5.57 -2.06
CA ALA A 337 2.67 -6.15 -0.80
C ALA A 337 1.47 -7.09 -1.00
N ILE A 338 0.45 -6.68 -1.76
CA ILE A 338 -0.74 -7.50 -2.08
C ILE A 338 -0.34 -8.78 -2.84
N GLY A 339 0.61 -8.67 -3.77
CA GLY A 339 1.15 -9.81 -4.51
C GLY A 339 2.07 -10.73 -3.68
N VAL A 340 2.66 -10.26 -2.58
CA VAL A 340 3.41 -11.08 -1.60
C VAL A 340 2.47 -11.77 -0.62
N LEU A 341 1.40 -11.10 -0.18
CA LEU A 341 0.38 -11.63 0.74
C LEU A 341 -0.55 -12.68 0.10
N GLY A 342 -0.37 -13.01 -1.17
CA GLY A 342 -1.01 -14.16 -1.81
C GLY A 342 -2.37 -13.89 -2.46
N ALA A 343 -2.66 -12.66 -2.89
CA ALA A 343 -3.91 -12.34 -3.58
C ALA A 343 -4.04 -12.98 -4.98
N LEU A 344 -2.93 -13.29 -5.64
CA LEU A 344 -2.90 -13.68 -7.05
C LEU A 344 -3.70 -14.97 -7.37
N PRO A 345 -3.58 -16.10 -6.63
CA PRO A 345 -4.37 -17.29 -6.93
C PRO A 345 -5.89 -17.12 -6.69
N PRO A 346 -6.37 -16.53 -5.57
CA PRO A 346 -7.80 -16.25 -5.39
C PRO A 346 -8.38 -15.31 -6.44
N LEU A 347 -7.65 -14.27 -6.86
CA LEU A 347 -8.09 -13.41 -7.96
C LEU A 347 -8.21 -14.20 -9.29
N LEU A 348 -7.21 -15.03 -9.63
CA LEU A 348 -7.28 -15.93 -10.81
C LEU A 348 -8.44 -16.93 -10.75
N HIS A 349 -8.89 -17.34 -9.56
CA HIS A 349 -10.08 -18.16 -9.38
C HIS A 349 -11.36 -17.36 -9.68
N ILE A 350 -11.46 -16.13 -9.13
CA ILE A 350 -12.63 -15.25 -9.29
C ILE A 350 -12.84 -14.78 -10.74
N LEU A 351 -11.83 -14.82 -11.61
CA LEU A 351 -12.00 -14.67 -13.07
C LEU A 351 -12.99 -15.67 -13.68
N ARG A 352 -13.35 -16.76 -12.97
CA ARG A 352 -14.31 -17.78 -13.38
C ARG A 352 -15.65 -17.70 -12.62
N SER A 353 -15.88 -16.63 -11.85
CA SER A 353 -17.13 -16.39 -11.12
C SER A 353 -18.28 -16.06 -12.07
N GLU A 354 -19.51 -16.41 -11.70
CA GLU A 354 -20.69 -16.02 -12.48
C GLU A 354 -20.90 -14.49 -12.47
N SER A 355 -20.53 -13.81 -11.36
CA SER A 355 -20.63 -12.35 -11.25
C SER A 355 -19.67 -11.63 -12.19
N GLU A 356 -20.25 -10.88 -13.14
CA GLU A 356 -19.51 -10.01 -14.06
C GLU A 356 -18.67 -8.96 -13.30
N ARG A 357 -19.21 -8.42 -12.20
CA ARG A 357 -18.54 -7.43 -11.35
C ARG A 357 -17.30 -8.03 -10.67
N ALA A 358 -17.43 -9.22 -10.10
CA ALA A 358 -16.28 -9.92 -9.49
C ALA A 358 -15.20 -10.28 -10.53
N ARG A 359 -15.60 -10.76 -11.72
CA ARG A 359 -14.65 -11.05 -12.81
C ARG A 359 -13.95 -9.79 -13.31
N HIS A 360 -14.69 -8.70 -13.49
CA HIS A 360 -14.20 -7.39 -13.94
C HIS A 360 -13.16 -6.80 -12.97
N ASP A 361 -13.50 -6.71 -11.69
CA ASP A 361 -12.63 -6.12 -10.67
C ASP A 361 -11.42 -7.01 -10.41
N SER A 362 -11.58 -8.34 -10.47
CA SER A 362 -10.45 -9.27 -10.40
C SER A 362 -9.49 -9.11 -11.58
N ALA A 363 -10.00 -8.93 -12.81
CA ALA A 363 -9.17 -8.68 -13.99
C ALA A 363 -8.38 -7.36 -13.87
N LEU A 364 -8.99 -6.31 -13.32
CA LEU A 364 -8.31 -5.04 -13.05
C LEU A 364 -7.29 -5.16 -11.92
N ALA A 365 -7.62 -5.83 -10.81
CA ALA A 365 -6.66 -6.11 -9.74
C ALA A 365 -5.44 -6.87 -10.27
N LEU A 366 -5.65 -7.94 -11.05
CA LEU A 366 -4.58 -8.72 -11.67
C LEU A 366 -3.75 -7.90 -12.66
N TYR A 367 -4.38 -7.01 -13.44
CA TYR A 367 -3.67 -6.07 -14.31
C TYR A 367 -2.71 -5.18 -13.50
N HIS A 368 -3.20 -4.41 -12.53
CA HIS A 368 -2.34 -3.52 -11.75
C HIS A 368 -1.29 -4.26 -10.91
N LEU A 369 -1.64 -5.42 -10.33
CA LEU A 369 -0.67 -6.25 -9.60
C LEU A 369 0.41 -6.83 -10.53
N SER A 370 0.09 -7.11 -11.81
CA SER A 370 1.05 -7.59 -12.82
C SER A 370 1.95 -6.50 -13.41
N LEU A 371 1.76 -5.22 -13.06
CA LEU A 371 2.76 -4.19 -13.36
C LEU A 371 4.08 -4.51 -12.63
N VAL A 372 4.02 -5.04 -11.40
CA VAL A 372 5.21 -5.45 -10.64
C VAL A 372 5.84 -6.74 -11.19
N GLN A 373 7.11 -6.66 -11.58
CA GLN A 373 7.86 -7.75 -12.22
C GLN A 373 7.83 -9.08 -11.44
N SER A 374 7.95 -9.04 -10.10
CA SER A 374 7.91 -10.26 -9.27
C SER A 374 6.53 -10.93 -9.26
N ASN A 375 5.45 -10.18 -9.49
CA ASN A 375 4.10 -10.71 -9.60
C ASN A 375 3.84 -11.31 -10.99
N ARG A 376 4.46 -10.79 -12.06
CA ARG A 376 4.41 -11.39 -13.41
C ARG A 376 4.90 -12.85 -13.36
N SER A 377 6.10 -13.09 -12.83
CA SER A 377 6.63 -14.46 -12.66
C SER A 377 5.75 -15.34 -11.76
N LYS A 378 5.18 -14.82 -10.67
CA LYS A 378 4.22 -15.59 -9.85
C LYS A 378 2.98 -16.00 -10.67
N LEU A 379 2.39 -15.09 -11.44
CA LEU A 379 1.22 -15.38 -12.27
C LEU A 379 1.52 -16.43 -13.35
N VAL A 380 2.72 -16.41 -13.95
CA VAL A 380 3.12 -17.43 -14.92
C VAL A 380 3.27 -18.80 -14.24
N LYS A 381 3.96 -18.85 -13.08
CA LYS A 381 4.14 -20.08 -12.28
C LYS A 381 2.83 -20.67 -11.73
N LEU A 382 1.80 -19.85 -11.56
CA LEU A 382 0.44 -20.28 -11.21
C LEU A 382 -0.36 -20.86 -12.40
N GLY A 383 0.23 -20.97 -13.59
CA GLY A 383 -0.45 -21.51 -14.77
C GLY A 383 -1.56 -20.59 -15.31
N SER A 384 -1.44 -19.28 -15.11
CA SER A 384 -2.49 -18.34 -15.54
C SER A 384 -2.65 -18.28 -17.07
N VAL A 385 -1.55 -18.36 -17.83
CA VAL A 385 -1.52 -18.12 -19.29
C VAL A 385 -2.57 -18.92 -20.07
N PRO A 386 -2.72 -20.26 -19.92
CA PRO A 386 -3.79 -21.00 -20.61
C PRO A 386 -5.21 -20.57 -20.22
N THR A 387 -5.44 -20.17 -18.95
CA THR A 387 -6.74 -19.68 -18.50
C THR A 387 -7.07 -18.33 -19.15
N LEU A 388 -6.12 -17.40 -19.11
CA LEU A 388 -6.28 -16.05 -19.65
C LEU A 388 -6.47 -16.09 -21.18
N LEU A 389 -5.71 -16.93 -21.89
CA LEU A 389 -5.90 -17.15 -23.33
C LEU A 389 -7.25 -17.80 -23.68
N ALA A 390 -7.78 -18.70 -22.84
CA ALA A 390 -9.09 -19.30 -23.06
C ALA A 390 -10.22 -18.26 -22.94
N MET A 391 -10.18 -17.38 -21.92
CA MET A 391 -11.14 -16.28 -21.77
C MET A 391 -11.10 -15.34 -22.99
N VAL A 392 -9.90 -14.91 -23.40
CA VAL A 392 -9.69 -14.04 -24.56
C VAL A 392 -10.21 -14.67 -25.87
N LYS A 393 -10.05 -15.98 -26.07
CA LYS A 393 -10.63 -16.70 -27.22
C LYS A 393 -12.16 -16.75 -27.18
N GLY A 394 -12.75 -16.83 -25.99
CA GLY A 394 -14.20 -16.78 -25.77
C GLY A 394 -14.82 -15.38 -25.87
N GLY A 395 -14.02 -14.32 -25.99
CA GLY A 395 -14.47 -12.92 -26.03
C GLY A 395 -14.73 -12.31 -24.65
N ASP A 396 -15.02 -13.13 -23.63
CA ASP A 396 -15.30 -12.68 -22.27
C ASP A 396 -14.14 -11.85 -21.69
N LEU A 397 -14.46 -10.61 -21.28
CA LEU A 397 -13.53 -9.61 -20.75
C LEU A 397 -12.24 -9.42 -21.56
N ALA A 398 -12.25 -9.77 -22.86
CA ALA A 398 -11.03 -10.00 -23.64
C ALA A 398 -10.04 -8.83 -23.61
N SER A 399 -10.52 -7.58 -23.74
CA SER A 399 -9.64 -6.40 -23.68
C SER A 399 -8.89 -6.26 -22.34
N ARG A 400 -9.55 -6.56 -21.21
CA ARG A 400 -8.95 -6.48 -19.86
C ARG A 400 -7.99 -7.64 -19.60
N VAL A 401 -8.40 -8.85 -19.96
CA VAL A 401 -7.55 -10.06 -19.82
C VAL A 401 -6.30 -9.95 -20.70
N LEU A 402 -6.41 -9.31 -21.86
CA LEU A 402 -5.30 -9.06 -22.77
C LEU A 402 -4.27 -8.06 -22.22
N LEU A 403 -4.67 -7.07 -21.42
CA LEU A 403 -3.71 -6.21 -20.69
C LEU A 403 -2.86 -7.01 -19.70
N ILE A 404 -3.45 -8.01 -19.00
CA ILE A 404 -2.69 -8.93 -18.15
C ILE A 404 -1.69 -9.71 -19.01
N LEU A 405 -2.11 -10.24 -20.16
CA LEU A 405 -1.24 -10.97 -21.09
C LEU A 405 -0.10 -10.12 -21.66
N CYS A 406 -0.33 -8.82 -21.94
CA CYS A 406 0.72 -7.85 -22.29
C CYS A 406 1.77 -7.75 -21.17
N ASN A 407 1.34 -7.60 -19.92
CA ASN A 407 2.24 -7.50 -18.77
C ASN A 407 3.03 -8.80 -18.56
N LEU A 408 2.43 -9.98 -18.79
CA LEU A 408 3.16 -11.25 -18.76
C LEU A 408 4.17 -11.36 -19.92
N ALA A 409 3.86 -10.84 -21.11
CA ALA A 409 4.80 -10.79 -22.24
C ALA A 409 6.00 -9.84 -22.00
N ALA A 410 5.94 -8.94 -21.02
CA ALA A 410 7.08 -8.11 -20.63
C ALA A 410 8.19 -8.92 -19.92
N CYS A 411 7.87 -10.03 -19.23
CA CYS A 411 8.89 -10.88 -18.59
C CYS A 411 9.28 -12.10 -19.46
N ALA A 412 10.54 -12.54 -19.38
CA ALA A 412 11.06 -13.62 -20.22
C ALA A 412 10.32 -14.96 -20.03
N GLU A 413 10.01 -15.30 -18.78
CA GLU A 413 9.25 -16.50 -18.39
C GLU A 413 7.81 -16.49 -18.94
N GLY A 414 7.18 -15.31 -18.97
CA GLY A 414 5.88 -15.12 -19.59
C GLY A 414 5.95 -15.18 -21.12
N ARG A 415 6.97 -14.59 -21.74
CA ARG A 415 7.21 -14.74 -23.20
C ARG A 415 7.34 -16.19 -23.61
N THR A 416 8.16 -16.99 -22.94
CA THR A 416 8.29 -18.42 -23.28
C THR A 416 6.95 -19.11 -23.15
N THR A 417 6.29 -18.99 -22.00
CA THR A 417 4.99 -19.65 -21.72
C THR A 417 3.88 -19.23 -22.70
N LEU A 418 3.88 -17.97 -23.16
CA LEU A 418 2.93 -17.48 -24.18
C LEU A 418 3.23 -18.02 -25.58
N LEU A 419 4.51 -18.20 -25.94
CA LEU A 419 4.91 -18.84 -27.20
C LEU A 419 4.71 -20.37 -27.16
N ASP A 420 4.79 -21.00 -25.99
CA ASP A 420 4.39 -22.39 -25.75
C ASP A 420 2.88 -22.59 -25.84
N ALA A 421 2.09 -21.68 -25.29
CA ALA A 421 0.62 -21.68 -25.36
C ALA A 421 0.05 -21.16 -26.70
N ASN A 422 0.91 -20.96 -27.72
CA ASN A 422 0.56 -20.45 -29.06
C ASN A 422 -0.31 -19.17 -29.01
N ALA A 423 0.11 -18.19 -28.20
CA ALA A 423 -0.55 -16.89 -28.10
C ALA A 423 -0.47 -16.06 -29.40
N VAL A 424 0.52 -16.33 -30.27
CA VAL A 424 0.71 -15.62 -31.54
C VAL A 424 -0.46 -15.88 -32.49
N GLU A 425 -0.84 -17.14 -32.71
CA GLU A 425 -2.02 -17.48 -33.50
C GLU A 425 -3.29 -16.91 -32.86
N CYS A 426 -3.39 -16.91 -31.53
CA CYS A 426 -4.52 -16.33 -30.81
C CYS A 426 -4.71 -14.84 -31.14
N PHE A 427 -3.67 -14.01 -30.95
CA PHE A 427 -3.77 -12.56 -31.16
C PHE A 427 -3.89 -12.18 -32.64
N VAL A 428 -3.24 -12.92 -33.54
CA VAL A 428 -3.39 -12.72 -34.99
C VAL A 428 -4.80 -13.15 -35.45
N GLY A 429 -5.33 -14.26 -34.93
CA GLY A 429 -6.69 -14.73 -35.19
C GLY A 429 -7.76 -13.77 -34.68
N MET A 430 -7.53 -13.11 -33.53
CA MET A 430 -8.35 -11.99 -33.08
C MET A 430 -8.30 -10.83 -34.07
N LEU A 431 -7.11 -10.35 -34.44
CA LEU A 431 -6.95 -9.20 -35.35
C LEU A 431 -7.54 -9.43 -36.75
N ARG A 432 -7.69 -10.68 -37.20
CA ARG A 432 -8.44 -11.03 -38.43
C ARG A 432 -9.96 -10.87 -38.30
N LYS A 433 -10.53 -10.91 -37.09
CA LYS A 433 -11.97 -10.67 -36.88
C LYS A 433 -12.26 -9.19 -37.11
N LYS A 434 -13.04 -8.90 -38.14
CA LYS A 434 -13.54 -7.54 -38.43
C LYS A 434 -14.48 -7.05 -37.32
N GLU A 435 -15.15 -7.98 -36.65
CA GLU A 435 -16.00 -7.81 -35.47
C GLU A 435 -15.16 -7.92 -34.17
N LEU A 436 -14.15 -7.04 -34.02
CA LEU A 436 -13.57 -6.75 -32.70
C LEU A 436 -14.16 -5.44 -32.22
N ASP A 437 -15.01 -5.49 -31.18
CA ASP A 437 -15.90 -4.40 -30.74
C ASP A 437 -15.19 -3.14 -30.22
N SER A 438 -13.85 -3.12 -30.16
CA SER A 438 -13.09 -1.94 -29.76
C SER A 438 -11.71 -1.89 -30.42
N GLU A 439 -11.34 -0.69 -30.88
CA GLU A 439 -9.99 -0.35 -31.29
C GLU A 439 -8.96 -0.64 -30.20
N THR A 440 -9.32 -0.42 -28.92
CA THR A 440 -8.45 -0.73 -27.77
C THR A 440 -8.07 -2.21 -27.71
N THR A 441 -8.99 -3.12 -28.06
CA THR A 441 -8.70 -4.56 -28.14
C THR A 441 -7.72 -4.88 -29.27
N ARG A 442 -7.82 -4.16 -30.42
CA ARG A 442 -6.85 -4.26 -31.51
C ARG A 442 -5.48 -3.71 -31.11
N GLU A 443 -5.41 -2.55 -30.45
CA GLU A 443 -4.16 -2.01 -29.89
C GLU A 443 -3.50 -3.01 -28.93
N ASN A 444 -4.28 -3.57 -28.00
CA ASN A 444 -3.79 -4.52 -27.00
C ASN A 444 -3.29 -5.83 -27.64
N CYS A 445 -3.92 -6.32 -28.72
CA CYS A 445 -3.42 -7.47 -29.48
C CYS A 445 -2.05 -7.18 -30.10
N VAL A 446 -1.89 -6.00 -30.70
CA VAL A 446 -0.63 -5.55 -31.31
C VAL A 446 0.44 -5.28 -30.25
N GLY A 447 0.05 -4.78 -29.08
CA GLY A 447 0.91 -4.64 -27.90
C GLY A 447 1.46 -5.97 -27.39
N ALA A 448 0.61 -6.98 -27.23
CA ALA A 448 1.02 -8.32 -26.84
C ALA A 448 1.95 -8.96 -27.90
N LEU A 449 1.62 -8.84 -29.19
CA LEU A 449 2.48 -9.31 -30.29
C LEU A 449 3.84 -8.59 -30.30
N TYR A 450 3.87 -7.27 -30.06
CA TYR A 450 5.11 -6.49 -29.97
C TYR A 450 6.00 -6.93 -28.80
N ALA A 451 5.42 -7.15 -27.61
CA ALA A 451 6.14 -7.67 -26.45
C ALA A 451 6.69 -9.09 -26.70
N LEU A 452 5.92 -9.98 -27.33
CA LEU A 452 6.37 -11.32 -27.70
C LEU A 452 7.45 -11.34 -28.80
N SER A 453 7.50 -10.31 -29.65
CA SER A 453 8.47 -10.19 -30.75
C SER A 453 9.91 -9.90 -30.29
N GLN A 454 10.08 -9.33 -29.10
CA GLN A 454 11.37 -8.82 -28.61
C GLN A 454 12.44 -9.92 -28.55
N GLY A 455 13.48 -9.80 -29.38
CA GLY A 455 14.58 -10.76 -29.50
C GLY A 455 14.19 -12.18 -29.96
N SER A 456 12.95 -12.41 -30.40
CA SER A 456 12.38 -13.75 -30.45
C SER A 456 12.32 -14.36 -31.86
N LEU A 457 13.34 -15.16 -32.20
CA LEU A 457 13.32 -16.00 -33.41
C LEU A 457 12.15 -17.00 -33.41
N ARG A 458 11.74 -17.50 -32.23
CA ARG A 458 10.58 -18.39 -32.10
C ARG A 458 9.27 -17.68 -32.46
N PHE A 459 9.08 -16.44 -32.00
CA PHE A 459 7.96 -15.61 -32.43
C PHE A 459 8.00 -15.40 -33.95
N LYS A 460 9.17 -15.16 -34.55
CA LYS A 460 9.32 -14.95 -36.00
C LYS A 460 8.89 -16.16 -36.85
N VAL A 461 8.98 -17.38 -36.33
CA VAL A 461 8.43 -18.59 -36.97
C VAL A 461 6.91 -18.64 -36.80
N LEU A 462 6.42 -18.62 -35.57
CA LEU A 462 4.98 -18.67 -35.25
C LEU A 462 4.16 -17.55 -35.93
N ALA A 463 4.74 -16.35 -36.06
CA ALA A 463 4.11 -15.20 -36.73
C ALA A 463 4.07 -15.35 -38.26
N LYS A 464 4.96 -16.14 -38.87
CA LYS A 464 4.85 -16.52 -40.29
C LYS A 464 3.75 -17.58 -40.46
N GLU A 465 3.74 -18.60 -39.62
CA GLU A 465 2.75 -19.69 -39.64
C GLU A 465 1.32 -19.17 -39.43
N ALA A 466 1.12 -18.27 -38.47
CA ALA A 466 -0.16 -17.58 -38.24
C ALA A 466 -0.54 -16.54 -39.33
N GLY A 467 0.32 -16.29 -40.32
CA GLY A 467 0.11 -15.29 -41.38
C GLY A 467 0.09 -13.84 -40.88
N ALA A 468 0.75 -13.54 -39.75
CA ALA A 468 0.70 -12.22 -39.09
C ALA A 468 1.11 -11.06 -40.00
N ALA A 469 2.00 -11.32 -40.97
CA ALA A 469 2.55 -10.30 -41.86
C ALA A 469 1.50 -9.62 -42.77
N GLU A 470 0.36 -10.26 -43.04
CA GLU A 470 -0.76 -9.66 -43.76
C GLU A 470 -1.57 -8.74 -42.84
N VAL A 471 -1.99 -9.29 -41.70
CA VAL A 471 -2.82 -8.61 -40.69
C VAL A 471 -2.12 -7.38 -40.11
N LEU A 472 -0.81 -7.45 -39.90
CA LEU A 472 -0.02 -6.32 -39.40
C LEU A 472 0.15 -5.20 -40.43
N ARG A 473 0.01 -5.46 -41.75
CA ARG A 473 -0.02 -4.39 -42.77
C ARG A 473 -1.36 -3.64 -42.75
N GLU A 474 -2.48 -4.35 -42.58
CA GLU A 474 -3.78 -3.68 -42.36
C GLU A 474 -3.72 -2.75 -41.14
N VAL A 475 -3.05 -3.19 -40.05
CA VAL A 475 -2.81 -2.36 -38.87
C VAL A 475 -1.88 -1.17 -39.16
N GLU A 476 -0.79 -1.36 -39.92
CA GLU A 476 0.14 -0.30 -40.34
C GLU A 476 -0.54 0.79 -41.20
N GLU A 477 -1.51 0.40 -42.03
CA GLU A 477 -2.32 1.33 -42.83
C GLU A 477 -3.45 2.02 -42.04
N ARG A 478 -4.18 1.28 -41.17
CA ARG A 478 -5.51 1.67 -40.69
C ARG A 478 -5.69 1.74 -39.17
N GLY A 479 -4.78 1.19 -38.38
CA GLY A 479 -4.89 1.23 -36.91
C GLY A 479 -4.65 2.62 -36.31
N SER A 480 -4.64 2.72 -34.98
CA SER A 480 -4.15 3.91 -34.28
C SER A 480 -2.64 4.11 -34.48
N GLU A 481 -2.13 5.31 -34.20
CA GLU A 481 -0.69 5.63 -34.25
C GLU A 481 0.16 4.64 -33.43
N ARG A 482 -0.27 4.33 -32.21
CA ARG A 482 0.39 3.37 -31.29
C ARG A 482 0.42 1.96 -31.88
N ALA A 483 -0.65 1.53 -32.55
CA ALA A 483 -0.72 0.23 -33.19
C ALA A 483 0.15 0.18 -34.47
N ARG A 484 0.16 1.25 -35.28
CA ARG A 484 0.97 1.34 -36.51
C ARG A 484 2.45 1.20 -36.22
N GLU A 485 3.00 1.99 -35.29
CA GLU A 485 4.43 1.96 -34.98
C GLU A 485 4.87 0.60 -34.40
N LYS A 486 4.06 0.01 -33.51
CA LYS A 486 4.30 -1.36 -33.00
C LYS A 486 4.24 -2.40 -34.13
N ALA A 487 3.25 -2.35 -35.02
CA ALA A 487 3.11 -3.27 -36.15
C ALA A 487 4.27 -3.16 -37.15
N LYS A 488 4.69 -1.93 -37.49
CA LYS A 488 5.84 -1.61 -38.33
C LYS A 488 7.15 -2.19 -37.78
N ARG A 489 7.42 -2.05 -36.47
CA ARG A 489 8.58 -2.67 -35.81
C ARG A 489 8.55 -4.20 -35.89
N ILE A 490 7.40 -4.84 -35.65
CA ILE A 490 7.24 -6.29 -35.82
C ILE A 490 7.52 -6.71 -37.28
N LEU A 491 6.98 -5.98 -38.26
CA LEU A 491 7.17 -6.26 -39.68
C LEU A 491 8.64 -6.10 -40.12
N GLN A 492 9.38 -5.12 -39.59
CA GLN A 492 10.82 -4.96 -39.84
C GLN A 492 11.62 -6.16 -39.30
N MET A 493 11.38 -6.55 -38.04
CA MET A 493 11.97 -7.74 -37.43
C MET A 493 11.66 -9.00 -38.24
N MET A 494 10.41 -9.18 -38.69
CA MET A 494 10.01 -10.33 -39.53
C MET A 494 10.71 -10.34 -40.90
N ARG A 495 10.95 -9.19 -41.53
CA ARG A 495 11.69 -9.08 -42.82
C ARG A 495 13.17 -9.42 -42.67
N GLY A 496 13.80 -9.09 -41.55
CA GLY A 496 15.18 -9.52 -41.23
C GLY A 496 16.30 -8.60 -41.74
N THR A 497 15.99 -7.36 -42.11
CA THR A 497 17.00 -6.31 -42.32
C THR A 497 17.32 -5.62 -41.00
N GLY A 498 18.38 -6.07 -40.35
CA GLY A 498 18.97 -5.43 -39.18
C GLY A 498 20.35 -5.99 -38.95
N ARG A 499 21.39 -5.14 -39.08
CA ARG A 499 22.64 -5.40 -38.37
C ARG A 499 22.34 -5.35 -36.87
N TYR A 500 23.05 -6.14 -36.08
CA TYR A 500 23.10 -5.92 -34.64
C TYR A 500 23.84 -4.60 -34.39
N HIS A 501 23.10 -3.49 -34.43
CA HIS A 501 23.45 -2.36 -33.59
C HIS A 501 23.02 -2.75 -32.19
N GLU A 502 24.02 -2.91 -31.32
CA GLU A 502 23.85 -2.99 -29.89
C GLU A 502 23.53 -1.57 -29.40
N ASP A 503 22.29 -1.11 -29.65
CA ASP A 503 21.74 0.00 -28.88
C ASP A 503 21.59 -0.52 -27.44
N GLU A 504 22.42 0.05 -26.55
CA GLU A 504 22.50 -0.37 -25.15
C GLU A 504 21.21 -0.02 -24.41
N GLY A 505 20.30 -0.98 -24.35
CA GLY A 505 19.24 -1.04 -23.34
C GLY A 505 18.46 0.26 -23.12
N GLU A 506 17.82 0.80 -24.18
CA GLU A 506 16.61 1.60 -23.96
C GLU A 506 15.60 0.72 -23.20
N GLU A 507 15.57 0.85 -21.88
CA GLU A 507 14.60 0.20 -21.02
C GLU A 507 13.24 0.85 -21.28
N VAL A 508 12.56 0.33 -22.32
CA VAL A 508 11.26 0.82 -22.79
C VAL A 508 10.35 1.03 -21.59
N ASP A 509 9.93 2.27 -21.37
CA ASP A 509 9.07 2.65 -20.27
C ASP A 509 7.65 2.08 -20.49
N TRP A 510 7.49 0.83 -20.08
CA TRP A 510 6.22 0.12 -20.13
C TRP A 510 5.17 0.75 -19.21
N GLU A 511 5.56 1.54 -18.21
CA GLU A 511 4.62 2.19 -17.27
C GLU A 511 3.97 3.40 -17.98
N SER A 512 4.77 4.29 -18.58
CA SER A 512 4.30 5.35 -19.48
C SER A 512 3.49 4.82 -20.68
N MET A 513 3.91 3.72 -21.30
CA MET A 513 3.17 3.10 -22.40
C MET A 513 1.83 2.47 -21.99
N LEU A 514 1.57 2.25 -20.70
CA LEU A 514 0.34 1.65 -20.17
C LEU A 514 -0.60 2.68 -19.54
N ASP A 515 -0.07 3.60 -18.72
CA ASP A 515 -0.89 4.62 -18.04
C ASP A 515 -1.45 5.67 -19.02
N SER A 516 -0.71 5.95 -20.10
CA SER A 516 -1.20 6.81 -21.19
C SER A 516 -2.37 6.20 -22.00
N GLY A 517 -2.89 5.04 -21.62
CA GLY A 517 -4.08 4.40 -22.19
C GLY A 517 -5.38 4.55 -21.41
N VAL A 518 -5.36 4.99 -20.12
CA VAL A 518 -6.51 4.75 -19.21
C VAL A 518 -7.19 6.02 -18.68
N LEU A 519 -6.54 7.19 -18.70
CA LEU A 519 -7.06 8.43 -18.09
C LEU A 519 -8.16 9.17 -18.89
N SER A 520 -8.91 8.47 -19.74
CA SER A 520 -10.02 9.03 -20.53
C SER A 520 -11.37 8.38 -20.17
N GLN A 521 -12.33 9.20 -19.77
CA GLN A 521 -13.76 8.91 -19.58
C GLN A 521 -14.23 8.13 -18.33
N THR A 522 -13.92 8.61 -17.13
CA THR A 522 -14.85 8.48 -15.97
C THR A 522 -14.99 9.78 -15.16
N ARG A 523 -15.67 10.79 -15.72
CA ARG A 523 -16.34 11.83 -14.92
C ARG A 523 -17.85 11.56 -14.93
N PRO A 524 -18.53 11.39 -13.77
CA PRO A 524 -19.97 11.29 -13.75
C PRO A 524 -20.58 12.63 -14.18
N ARG A 525 -21.48 12.61 -15.17
CA ARG A 525 -22.26 13.80 -15.53
C ARG A 525 -23.30 14.07 -14.44
N LEU A 526 -23.06 15.11 -13.64
CA LEU A 526 -24.10 15.67 -12.78
C LEU A 526 -25.22 16.24 -13.65
N SER A 527 -26.47 15.95 -13.29
CA SER A 527 -27.65 16.35 -14.04
C SER A 527 -28.02 17.81 -13.73
N GLN A 528 -27.74 18.72 -14.65
CA GLN A 528 -28.41 20.02 -14.70
C GLN A 528 -29.70 19.89 -15.52
N ASN A 529 -30.82 19.70 -14.83
CA ASN A 529 -32.15 19.97 -15.40
C ASN A 529 -32.50 21.43 -15.10
N GLU A 530 -32.22 22.34 -16.02
CA GLU A 530 -32.83 23.67 -16.01
C GLU A 530 -34.12 23.69 -16.84
N SER A 531 -35.04 24.57 -16.45
CA SER A 531 -36.42 24.57 -16.92
C SER A 531 -36.59 25.17 -18.31
N VAL A 532 -37.21 24.42 -19.24
CA VAL A 532 -37.84 24.99 -20.43
C VAL A 532 -39.30 25.27 -20.12
N ALA A 533 -39.72 26.53 -20.24
CA ALA A 533 -41.11 26.94 -20.12
C ALA A 533 -41.44 28.05 -21.13
N ASN A 534 -42.36 27.75 -22.05
CA ASN A 534 -43.05 28.66 -22.99
C ASN A 534 -42.13 29.33 -24.04
N SER A 535 -42.54 29.48 -25.31
CA SER A 535 -43.90 29.81 -25.78
C SER A 535 -44.16 29.33 -27.22
N THR A 536 -45.45 29.36 -27.59
CA THR A 536 -46.06 29.13 -28.93
C THR A 536 -45.79 27.77 -29.57
#